data_AF-A0A1I0EFZ8-F1
#
_entry.id   AF-A0A1I0EFZ8-F1
#
_cell.length_a   1.000
_cell.length_b   1.000
_cell.length_c   1.000
_cell.angle_alpha   90.00
_cell.angle_beta   90.00
_cell.angle_gamma   90.00
#
_symmetry.space_group_name_H-M   'P 1'
#
loop_
_entity.id
_entity.type
_entity.pdbx_description
1 polymer ?
#
loop_
_entity_poly.entity_id
_entity_poly.type
_entity_poly.pdbx_seq_one_letter_code
_entity_poly.pdbx_strand_id
1 'polypeptide(L)'
;MDMMLPLYLQYDSGFGAVADSFKSSADALESNPSAGGLQSHLPISFLYRHSIELYLKSCIVIFHRRFNIAYQQTDSGEAAILVGTKPKLLKDIHALMPLYTHLKSLIDINIDFLITLEKTDWILSPELNARVKLIDGTDSSSTFFRYPVTKDKPKDKQKSTVQPADWENMVANMNNGPKPVKAFVFVNADDNIVQAFSHDDEKVKTLINALRETAEDFCGLHMMTAWKLVEQR
;
A
#
# COMPACT_ATOMS: atom_id res chain seq x y z
N MET A 1 -14.52 -12.19 18.83
CA MET A 1 -13.53 -12.84 19.73
C MET A 1 -12.60 -13.77 18.94
N ASP A 2 -12.17 -13.38 17.73
CA ASP A 2 -11.31 -14.23 16.86
C ASP A 2 -9.81 -13.90 17.00
N MET A 3 -9.45 -12.75 17.56
CA MET A 3 -8.07 -12.23 17.59
C MET A 3 -7.05 -13.13 18.30
N MET A 4 -7.48 -13.98 19.25
CA MET A 4 -6.59 -14.88 19.99
C MET A 4 -6.47 -16.27 19.34
N LEU A 5 -7.26 -16.55 18.31
CA LEU A 5 -7.11 -17.79 17.57
C LEU A 5 -5.82 -17.74 16.74
N PRO A 6 -5.14 -18.89 16.57
CA PRO A 6 -4.12 -19.04 15.54
C PRO A 6 -4.60 -18.49 14.19
N LEU A 7 -3.72 -17.81 13.45
CA LEU A 7 -4.09 -17.08 12.22
C LEU A 7 -4.94 -17.90 11.24
N TYR A 8 -4.61 -19.19 11.04
CA TYR A 8 -5.32 -20.07 10.12
C TYR A 8 -6.75 -20.44 10.58
N LEU A 9 -7.08 -20.23 11.86
CA LEU A 9 -8.42 -20.44 12.43
C LEU A 9 -9.25 -19.16 12.48
N GLN A 10 -8.66 -17.99 12.22
CA GLN A 10 -9.40 -16.74 12.19
C GLN A 10 -10.37 -16.71 11.00
N TYR A 11 -11.50 -16.02 11.17
CA TYR A 11 -12.57 -16.02 10.16
C TYR A 11 -12.15 -15.43 8.80
N ASP A 12 -11.10 -14.63 8.73
CA ASP A 12 -10.52 -14.11 7.50
C ASP A 12 -9.22 -14.82 7.09
N SER A 13 -8.88 -15.94 7.74
CA SER A 13 -7.62 -16.68 7.59
C SER A 13 -6.38 -15.91 8.06
N GLY A 14 -6.56 -14.93 8.96
CA GLY A 14 -5.48 -14.20 9.60
C GLY A 14 -4.95 -13.03 8.80
N PHE A 15 -5.55 -12.72 7.64
CA PHE A 15 -5.13 -11.61 6.80
C PHE A 15 -5.20 -10.27 7.54
N GLY A 16 -6.29 -9.99 8.26
CA GLY A 16 -6.49 -8.74 8.98
C GLY A 16 -5.50 -8.54 10.13
N ALA A 17 -5.31 -9.54 10.98
CA ALA A 17 -4.36 -9.46 12.09
C ALA A 17 -2.91 -9.23 11.61
N VAL A 18 -2.53 -9.84 10.49
CA VAL A 18 -1.22 -9.60 9.86
C VAL A 18 -1.17 -8.21 9.23
N ALA A 19 -2.26 -7.75 8.60
CA ALA A 19 -2.35 -6.38 8.07
C ALA A 19 -2.15 -5.31 9.16
N ASP A 20 -2.79 -5.48 10.32
CA ASP A 20 -2.64 -4.61 11.49
C ASP A 20 -1.19 -4.55 11.96
N SER A 21 -0.50 -5.70 11.96
CA SER A 21 0.91 -5.79 12.34
C SER A 21 1.81 -5.01 11.36
N PHE A 22 1.56 -5.14 10.06
CA PHE A 22 2.29 -4.40 9.03
C PHE A 22 2.02 -2.89 9.09
N LYS A 23 0.76 -2.48 9.23
CA LYS A 23 0.37 -1.08 9.38
C LYS A 23 1.01 -0.46 10.62
N SER A 24 0.88 -1.13 11.78
CA SER A 24 1.46 -0.65 13.04
C SER A 24 2.99 -0.53 12.97
N SER A 25 3.65 -1.44 12.26
CA SER A 25 5.09 -1.37 12.02
C SER A 25 5.46 -0.17 11.13
N ALA A 26 4.64 0.13 10.12
CA ALA A 26 4.81 1.30 9.26
C ALA A 26 4.63 2.60 10.04
N ASP A 27 3.57 2.70 10.84
CA ASP A 27 3.27 3.86 11.70
C ASP A 27 4.42 4.14 12.69
N ALA A 28 4.97 3.09 13.31
CA ALA A 28 6.12 3.19 14.22
C ALA A 28 7.39 3.67 13.50
N LEU A 29 7.65 3.17 12.29
CA LEU A 29 8.84 3.54 11.51
C LEU A 29 8.72 4.95 10.93
N GLU A 30 7.52 5.37 10.49
CA GLU A 30 7.26 6.73 10.04
C GLU A 30 7.42 7.75 11.18
N SER A 31 6.99 7.38 12.39
CA SER A 31 7.16 8.20 13.61
C SER A 31 8.62 8.33 14.05
N ASN A 32 9.52 7.50 13.52
CA ASN A 32 10.95 7.54 13.82
C ASN A 32 11.83 7.42 12.56
N PRO A 33 11.84 8.45 11.67
CA PRO A 33 12.47 8.36 10.36
C PRO A 33 13.98 8.10 10.38
N SER A 34 14.66 8.47 11.47
CA SER A 34 16.10 8.29 11.64
C SER A 34 16.51 6.81 11.71
N ALA A 35 15.60 5.91 12.06
CA ALA A 35 15.84 4.48 12.14
C ALA A 35 16.05 3.82 10.77
N GLY A 36 15.58 4.43 9.67
CA GLY A 36 15.60 3.83 8.33
C GLY A 36 16.69 4.34 7.38
N GLY A 37 17.59 5.21 7.83
CA GLY A 37 18.64 5.79 6.99
C GLY A 37 18.11 6.71 5.87
N LEU A 38 18.90 6.92 4.81
CA LEU A 38 18.61 7.91 3.75
C LEU A 38 17.41 7.55 2.86
N GLN A 39 17.03 6.27 2.82
CA GLN A 39 15.95 5.73 1.98
C GLN A 39 14.86 5.09 2.84
N SER A 40 14.64 5.62 4.05
CA SER A 40 13.68 5.08 5.03
C SER A 40 12.24 4.99 4.51
N HIS A 41 11.90 5.77 3.49
CA HIS A 41 10.60 5.71 2.83
C HIS A 41 10.32 4.38 2.14
N LEU A 42 11.33 3.67 1.65
CA LEU A 42 11.14 2.41 0.93
C LEU A 42 10.52 1.34 1.84
N PRO A 43 11.10 1.00 3.01
CA PRO A 43 10.47 0.05 3.92
C PRO A 43 9.13 0.55 4.45
N ILE A 44 8.98 1.83 4.82
CA ILE A 44 7.68 2.39 5.26
C ILE A 44 6.61 2.17 4.19
N SER A 45 6.93 2.51 2.93
CA SER A 45 6.00 2.37 1.81
C SER A 45 5.63 0.92 1.54
N PHE A 46 6.60 0.01 1.63
CA PHE A 46 6.35 -1.42 1.49
C PHE A 46 5.38 -1.93 2.56
N LEU A 47 5.59 -1.57 3.83
CA LEU A 47 4.77 -2.04 4.95
C LEU A 47 3.32 -1.57 4.81
N TYR A 48 3.08 -0.28 4.53
CA TYR A 48 1.73 0.23 4.25
C TYR A 48 1.10 -0.42 3.02
N ARG A 49 1.84 -0.54 1.92
CA ARG A 49 1.32 -1.14 0.70
C ARG A 49 0.93 -2.61 0.91
N HIS A 50 1.68 -3.32 1.75
CA HIS A 50 1.38 -4.71 2.07
C HIS A 50 0.21 -4.84 3.04
N SER A 51 0.07 -3.95 4.03
CA SER A 51 -1.12 -3.96 4.90
C SER A 51 -2.40 -3.71 4.09
N ILE A 52 -2.39 -2.77 3.12
CA ILE A 52 -3.53 -2.54 2.22
C ILE A 52 -3.92 -3.81 1.45
N GLU A 53 -2.96 -4.52 0.87
CA GLU A 53 -3.20 -5.80 0.18
C GLU A 53 -3.88 -6.81 1.10
N LEU A 54 -3.39 -6.94 2.34
CA LEU A 54 -3.89 -7.90 3.30
C LEU A 54 -5.28 -7.52 3.83
N TYR A 55 -5.57 -6.24 4.08
CA TYR A 55 -6.92 -5.80 4.44
C TYR A 55 -7.92 -6.08 3.31
N LEU A 56 -7.55 -5.80 2.06
CA LEU A 56 -8.39 -6.14 0.91
C LEU A 56 -8.68 -7.64 0.85
N LYS A 57 -7.67 -8.49 1.00
CA LYS A 57 -7.83 -9.95 1.03
C LYS A 57 -8.71 -10.40 2.19
N SER A 58 -8.52 -9.82 3.37
CA SER A 58 -9.33 -10.09 4.56
C SER A 58 -10.81 -9.80 4.30
N CYS A 59 -11.15 -8.58 3.85
CA CYS A 59 -12.52 -8.21 3.54
C CYS A 59 -13.13 -9.15 2.48
N ILE A 60 -12.41 -9.47 1.41
CA ILE A 60 -12.88 -10.43 0.39
C ILE A 60 -13.22 -11.78 1.03
N VAL A 61 -12.37 -12.32 1.89
CA VAL A 61 -12.63 -13.59 2.59
C VAL A 61 -13.87 -13.48 3.48
N ILE A 62 -14.00 -12.40 4.25
CA ILE A 62 -15.14 -12.19 5.14
C ILE A 62 -16.45 -12.18 4.35
N PHE A 63 -16.51 -11.42 3.25
CA PHE A 63 -17.70 -11.33 2.39
C PHE A 63 -18.06 -12.67 1.78
N HIS A 64 -17.09 -13.37 1.18
CA HIS A 64 -17.34 -14.69 0.58
C HIS A 64 -17.90 -15.69 1.60
N ARG A 65 -17.30 -15.75 2.79
CA ARG A 65 -17.76 -16.66 3.85
C ARG A 65 -19.12 -16.22 4.42
N ARG A 66 -19.35 -14.91 4.60
CA ARG A 66 -20.57 -14.40 5.27
C ARG A 66 -21.82 -14.62 4.43
N PHE A 67 -21.71 -14.36 3.13
CA PHE A 67 -22.82 -14.44 2.19
C PHE A 67 -22.83 -15.76 1.41
N ASN A 68 -21.96 -16.71 1.78
CA ASN A 68 -21.82 -18.00 1.11
C ASN A 68 -21.62 -17.87 -0.41
N ILE A 69 -20.80 -16.89 -0.82
CA ILE A 69 -20.50 -16.61 -2.22
C ILE A 69 -19.37 -17.56 -2.66
N ALA A 70 -19.63 -18.36 -3.69
CA ALA A 70 -18.63 -19.28 -4.21
C ALA A 70 -17.40 -18.53 -4.78
N TYR A 71 -16.22 -19.08 -4.51
CA TYR A 71 -15.00 -18.68 -5.22
C TYR A 71 -14.98 -19.24 -6.64
N GLN A 72 -14.05 -18.74 -7.45
CA GLN A 72 -13.76 -19.33 -8.75
C GLN A 72 -13.17 -20.72 -8.60
N GLN A 73 -13.56 -21.62 -9.50
CA GLN A 73 -13.03 -22.99 -9.52
C GLN A 73 -11.57 -22.98 -9.94
N THR A 74 -10.74 -23.73 -9.21
CA THR A 74 -9.33 -23.98 -9.53
C THR A 74 -8.99 -25.43 -9.19
N ASP A 75 -7.93 -25.96 -9.80
CA ASP A 75 -7.48 -27.34 -9.55
C ASP A 75 -7.10 -27.59 -8.07
N SER A 76 -6.71 -26.53 -7.35
CA SER A 76 -6.30 -26.60 -5.95
C SER A 76 -7.46 -26.54 -4.94
N GLY A 77 -8.64 -26.08 -5.36
CA GLY A 77 -9.76 -25.78 -4.45
C GLY A 77 -9.54 -24.58 -3.52
N GLU A 78 -8.42 -23.88 -3.62
CA GLU A 78 -8.12 -22.69 -2.82
C GLU A 78 -8.93 -21.46 -3.29
N ALA A 79 -9.07 -20.48 -2.38
CA ALA A 79 -9.80 -19.24 -2.65
C ALA A 79 -9.24 -18.50 -3.86
N ALA A 80 -10.08 -18.34 -4.90
CA ALA A 80 -9.72 -17.71 -6.16
C ALA A 80 -10.78 -16.72 -6.62
N ILE A 81 -10.34 -15.63 -7.24
CA ILE A 81 -11.19 -14.59 -7.81
C ILE A 81 -10.84 -14.37 -9.29
N LEU A 82 -11.74 -13.74 -10.05
CA LEU A 82 -11.46 -13.36 -11.43
C LEU A 82 -10.58 -12.12 -11.47
N VAL A 83 -9.49 -12.19 -12.22
CA VAL A 83 -8.66 -11.04 -12.59
C VAL A 83 -8.69 -10.90 -14.10
N GLY A 84 -9.49 -9.96 -14.59
CA GLY A 84 -9.89 -9.93 -16.00
C GLY A 84 -10.74 -11.17 -16.31
N THR A 85 -10.26 -12.02 -17.22
CA THR A 85 -10.96 -13.26 -17.62
C THR A 85 -10.39 -14.52 -16.99
N LYS A 86 -9.34 -14.40 -16.15
CA LYS A 86 -8.61 -15.55 -15.61
C LYS A 86 -8.86 -15.70 -14.11
N PRO A 87 -9.23 -16.91 -13.63
CA PRO A 87 -9.17 -17.23 -12.20
C PRO A 87 -7.74 -17.11 -11.70
N LYS A 88 -7.56 -16.47 -10.55
CA LYS A 88 -6.28 -16.40 -9.85
C LYS A 88 -6.50 -16.65 -8.37
N LEU A 89 -5.58 -17.42 -7.76
CA LEU A 89 -5.59 -17.65 -6.33
C LEU A 89 -5.38 -16.33 -5.60
N LEU A 90 -6.16 -16.10 -4.56
CA LEU A 90 -6.13 -14.85 -3.80
C LEU A 90 -4.72 -14.58 -3.25
N LYS A 91 -4.00 -15.62 -2.83
CA LYS A 91 -2.62 -15.53 -2.34
C LYS A 91 -1.63 -14.97 -3.38
N ASP A 92 -1.86 -15.26 -4.66
CA ASP A 92 -0.98 -14.88 -5.78
C ASP A 92 -1.31 -13.52 -6.39
N ILE A 93 -2.42 -12.90 -5.96
CA ILE A 93 -2.81 -11.56 -6.41
C ILE A 93 -2.16 -10.54 -5.50
N HIS A 94 -1.17 -9.82 -6.01
CA HIS A 94 -0.53 -8.72 -5.28
C HIS A 94 -1.08 -7.36 -5.70
N ALA A 95 -1.47 -7.20 -6.97
CA ALA A 95 -1.99 -5.93 -7.48
C ALA A 95 -3.26 -5.50 -6.69
N LEU A 96 -3.30 -4.24 -6.28
CA LEU A 96 -4.38 -3.72 -5.45
C LEU A 96 -5.64 -3.49 -6.26
N MET A 97 -5.55 -3.02 -7.51
CA MET A 97 -6.74 -2.71 -8.31
C MET A 97 -7.65 -3.93 -8.53
N PRO A 98 -7.14 -5.13 -8.88
CA PRO A 98 -7.99 -6.32 -8.98
C PRO A 98 -8.68 -6.68 -7.66
N LEU A 99 -7.97 -6.61 -6.52
CA LEU A 99 -8.54 -6.90 -5.21
C LEU A 99 -9.60 -5.87 -4.82
N TYR A 100 -9.30 -4.58 -5.00
CA TYR A 100 -10.22 -3.47 -4.74
C TYR A 100 -11.47 -3.55 -5.60
N THR A 101 -11.33 -3.82 -6.89
CA THR A 101 -12.46 -3.97 -7.82
C THR A 101 -13.36 -5.14 -7.41
N HIS A 102 -12.76 -6.27 -7.04
CA HIS A 102 -13.51 -7.44 -6.57
C HIS A 102 -14.24 -7.14 -5.27
N LEU A 103 -13.57 -6.55 -4.28
CA LEU A 103 -14.19 -6.14 -3.01
C LEU A 103 -15.36 -5.18 -3.24
N LYS A 104 -15.16 -4.16 -4.08
CA LYS A 104 -16.22 -3.21 -4.44
C LYS A 104 -17.42 -3.93 -5.06
N SER A 105 -17.20 -4.91 -5.94
CA SER A 105 -18.31 -5.69 -6.51
C SER A 105 -19.06 -6.52 -5.46
N LEU A 106 -18.36 -7.06 -4.46
CA LEU A 106 -18.99 -7.79 -3.35
C LEU A 106 -19.85 -6.84 -2.50
N ILE A 107 -19.37 -5.62 -2.25
CA ILE A 107 -20.14 -4.59 -1.54
C ILE A 107 -21.37 -4.20 -2.37
N ASP A 108 -21.18 -3.87 -3.65
CA ASP A 108 -22.24 -3.40 -4.55
C ASP A 108 -23.37 -4.45 -4.68
N ILE A 109 -23.03 -5.74 -4.81
CA ILE A 109 -24.03 -6.84 -4.91
C ILE A 109 -24.82 -7.04 -3.61
N ASN A 110 -24.22 -6.73 -2.45
CA ASN A 110 -24.86 -6.93 -1.15
C ASN A 110 -25.35 -5.62 -0.52
N ILE A 111 -25.35 -4.51 -1.27
CA ILE A 111 -25.55 -3.17 -0.70
C ILE A 111 -26.88 -3.01 0.01
N ASP A 112 -27.96 -3.59 -0.53
CA ASP A 112 -29.31 -3.54 0.05
C ASP A 112 -29.36 -4.11 1.48
N PHE A 113 -28.59 -5.17 1.74
CA PHE A 113 -28.44 -5.70 3.10
C PHE A 113 -27.51 -4.80 3.93
N LEU A 114 -26.37 -4.40 3.38
CA LEU A 114 -25.35 -3.65 4.12
C LEU A 114 -25.87 -2.31 4.65
N ILE A 115 -26.71 -1.60 3.90
CA ILE A 115 -27.31 -0.33 4.33
C ILE A 115 -28.31 -0.48 5.50
N THR A 116 -28.80 -1.70 5.77
CA THR A 116 -29.64 -1.97 6.96
C THR A 116 -28.82 -1.99 8.24
N LEU A 117 -27.49 -2.09 8.14
CA LEU A 117 -26.60 -2.10 9.29
C LEU A 117 -26.39 -0.65 9.74
N GLU A 118 -26.92 -0.31 10.92
CA GLU A 118 -26.77 1.04 11.46
C GLU A 118 -25.30 1.41 11.74
N LYS A 119 -24.98 2.71 11.67
CA LYS A 119 -23.65 3.28 12.01
C LYS A 119 -22.51 2.74 11.15
N THR A 120 -22.78 2.52 9.87
CA THR A 120 -21.77 2.11 8.88
C THR A 120 -21.91 2.90 7.60
N ASP A 121 -20.80 3.17 6.94
CA ASP A 121 -20.76 3.65 5.55
C ASP A 121 -20.01 2.63 4.70
N TRP A 122 -20.71 2.03 3.75
CA TRP A 122 -20.16 1.01 2.85
C TRP A 122 -19.74 1.60 1.50
N ILE A 123 -19.99 2.90 1.27
CA ILE A 123 -19.68 3.54 0.00
C ILE A 123 -18.20 3.88 -0.05
N LEU A 124 -17.48 3.24 -0.97
CA LEU A 124 -16.07 3.53 -1.19
C LEU A 124 -15.93 4.84 -1.98
N SER A 125 -15.23 5.82 -1.38
CA SER A 125 -15.13 7.16 -1.95
C SER A 125 -14.30 7.22 -3.25
N PRO A 126 -14.59 8.18 -4.16
CA PRO A 126 -13.76 8.44 -5.34
C PRO A 126 -12.28 8.74 -5.00
N GLU A 127 -12.04 9.39 -3.86
CA GLU A 127 -10.69 9.72 -3.37
C GLU A 127 -9.92 8.45 -3.00
N LEU A 128 -10.56 7.50 -2.30
CA LEU A 128 -9.96 6.20 -1.99
C LEU A 128 -9.63 5.44 -3.28
N ASN A 129 -10.53 5.42 -4.26
CA ASN A 129 -10.27 4.81 -5.57
C ASN A 129 -9.05 5.44 -6.27
N ALA A 130 -8.94 6.78 -6.25
CA ALA A 130 -7.80 7.48 -6.82
C ALA A 130 -6.48 7.11 -6.13
N ARG A 131 -6.46 7.02 -4.80
CA ARG A 131 -5.27 6.59 -4.04
C ARG A 131 -4.89 5.15 -4.35
N VAL A 132 -5.85 4.21 -4.37
CA VAL A 132 -5.57 2.80 -4.72
C VAL A 132 -4.97 2.69 -6.11
N LYS A 133 -5.51 3.43 -7.09
CA LYS A 133 -4.97 3.46 -8.46
C LYS A 133 -3.55 4.03 -8.52
N LEU A 134 -3.26 5.09 -7.77
CA LEU A 134 -1.92 5.67 -7.67
C LEU A 134 -0.91 4.67 -7.09
N ILE A 135 -1.28 4.02 -5.98
CA ILE A 135 -0.42 3.06 -5.28
C ILE A 135 -0.16 1.83 -6.15
N ASP A 136 -1.20 1.26 -6.76
CA ASP A 136 -1.06 0.11 -7.66
C ASP A 136 -0.26 0.46 -8.93
N GLY A 137 -0.48 1.65 -9.48
CA GLY A 137 0.30 2.18 -10.59
C GLY A 137 1.78 2.35 -10.26
N THR A 138 2.11 2.58 -8.99
CA THR A 138 3.49 2.68 -8.50
C THR A 138 4.10 1.29 -8.29
N ASP A 139 3.41 0.39 -7.56
CA ASP A 139 3.94 -0.93 -7.17
C ASP A 139 2.91 -2.08 -7.24
N SER A 140 2.43 -2.40 -8.45
CA SER A 140 1.46 -3.47 -8.67
C SER A 140 2.01 -4.88 -8.35
N SER A 141 3.31 -5.10 -8.49
CA SER A 141 3.96 -6.39 -8.20
C SER A 141 4.48 -6.49 -6.77
N SER A 142 4.33 -5.46 -5.93
CA SER A 142 4.91 -5.41 -4.59
C SER A 142 6.45 -5.53 -4.63
N THR A 143 7.11 -5.12 -5.70
CA THR A 143 8.58 -5.26 -5.86
C THR A 143 9.29 -3.91 -5.88
N PHE A 144 8.59 -2.83 -6.20
CA PHE A 144 9.17 -1.50 -6.35
C PHE A 144 9.86 -1.05 -5.06
N PHE A 145 9.19 -1.17 -3.92
CA PHE A 145 9.77 -0.72 -2.65
C PHE A 145 10.82 -1.66 -2.06
N ARG A 146 10.91 -2.91 -2.53
CA ARG A 146 11.79 -3.95 -1.96
C ARG A 146 13.12 -4.11 -2.69
N TYR A 147 13.12 -4.00 -4.02
CA TYR A 147 14.29 -4.29 -4.83
C TYR A 147 14.89 -3.01 -5.41
N PRO A 148 16.23 -2.83 -5.38
CA PRO A 148 16.88 -1.67 -5.98
C PRO A 148 16.58 -1.52 -7.48
N VAL A 149 16.55 -2.66 -8.19
CA VAL A 149 16.28 -2.73 -9.63
C VAL A 149 15.12 -3.69 -9.86
N THR A 150 14.14 -3.26 -10.63
CA THR A 150 12.98 -4.05 -11.04
C THR A 150 12.98 -4.22 -12.55
N LYS A 151 11.88 -4.73 -13.11
CA LYS A 151 11.69 -4.80 -14.56
C LYS A 151 11.42 -3.42 -15.17
N ASP A 152 11.04 -2.43 -14.36
CA ASP A 152 10.72 -1.07 -14.79
C ASP A 152 11.86 -0.10 -14.42
N LYS A 153 12.91 -0.10 -15.27
CA LYS A 153 14.09 0.75 -15.09
C LYS A 153 13.75 2.25 -15.00
N PRO A 154 12.81 2.80 -15.81
CA PRO A 154 12.39 4.20 -15.66
C PRO A 154 11.84 4.50 -14.26
N LYS A 155 11.02 3.63 -13.67
CA LYS A 155 10.52 3.81 -12.31
C LYS A 155 11.61 3.64 -11.27
N ASP A 156 12.56 2.73 -11.45
CA ASP A 156 13.67 2.54 -10.50
C ASP A 156 14.45 3.83 -10.25
N LYS A 157 14.62 4.68 -11.28
CA LYS A 157 15.25 5.99 -11.13
C LYS A 157 14.50 6.91 -10.16
N GLN A 158 13.19 6.74 -10.01
CA GLN A 158 12.34 7.57 -9.14
C GLN A 158 12.33 7.10 -7.68
N LYS A 159 12.96 5.96 -7.36
CA LYS A 159 13.00 5.41 -5.99
C LYS A 159 13.88 6.21 -5.06
N SER A 160 15.01 6.69 -5.59
CA SER A 160 15.99 7.38 -4.76
C SER A 160 15.51 8.79 -4.46
N THR A 161 15.58 9.17 -3.19
CA THR A 161 15.50 10.58 -2.79
C THR A 161 16.71 11.38 -3.27
N VAL A 162 17.76 10.74 -3.75
CA VAL A 162 18.96 11.40 -4.29
C VAL A 162 18.94 11.33 -5.80
N GLN A 163 18.95 12.49 -6.45
CA GLN A 163 18.83 12.62 -7.91
C GLN A 163 19.98 13.45 -8.48
N PRO A 164 20.41 13.19 -9.74
CA PRO A 164 21.31 14.08 -10.45
C PRO A 164 20.75 15.51 -10.47
N ALA A 165 21.59 16.48 -10.19
CA ALA A 165 21.21 17.89 -10.12
C ALA A 165 22.26 18.77 -10.78
N ASP A 166 21.82 19.94 -11.22
CA ASP A 166 22.71 20.99 -11.68
C ASP A 166 23.25 21.77 -10.47
N TRP A 167 24.58 21.87 -10.37
CA TRP A 167 25.23 22.40 -9.18
C TRP A 167 25.08 23.92 -9.05
N GLU A 168 25.00 24.65 -10.18
CA GLU A 168 24.77 26.10 -10.17
C GLU A 168 23.38 26.41 -9.60
N ASN A 169 22.36 25.68 -10.04
CA ASN A 169 21.01 25.76 -9.50
C ASN A 169 20.96 25.36 -8.01
N MET A 170 21.72 24.35 -7.59
CA MET A 170 21.83 23.99 -6.17
C MET A 170 22.40 25.13 -5.34
N VAL A 171 23.48 25.77 -5.79
CA VAL A 171 24.10 26.92 -5.09
C VAL A 171 23.14 28.11 -5.04
N ALA A 172 22.43 28.39 -6.14
CA ALA A 172 21.40 29.42 -6.15
C ALA A 172 20.30 29.13 -5.10
N ASN A 173 19.86 27.87 -4.99
CA ASN A 173 18.90 27.43 -3.99
C ASN A 173 19.46 27.45 -2.56
N MET A 174 20.76 27.23 -2.36
CA MET A 174 21.39 27.39 -1.03
C MET A 174 21.33 28.85 -0.57
N ASN A 175 21.51 29.81 -1.47
CA ASN A 175 21.55 31.24 -1.15
C ASN A 175 20.14 31.84 -1.00
N ASN A 176 19.19 31.43 -1.84
CA ASN A 176 17.89 32.09 -1.97
C ASN A 176 16.68 31.17 -1.73
N GLY A 177 16.91 29.87 -1.51
CA GLY A 177 15.84 28.88 -1.40
C GLY A 177 15.22 28.81 0.00
N PRO A 178 13.96 28.33 0.11
CA PRO A 178 13.23 28.26 1.37
C PRO A 178 13.65 27.08 2.26
N LYS A 179 14.48 26.15 1.76
CA LYS A 179 14.83 24.89 2.43
C LYS A 179 16.34 24.64 2.36
N PRO A 180 16.94 24.04 3.41
CA PRO A 180 18.32 23.58 3.35
C PRO A 180 18.55 22.59 2.21
N VAL A 181 19.69 22.72 1.51
CA VAL A 181 20.09 21.79 0.45
C VAL A 181 21.01 20.73 1.04
N LYS A 182 20.64 19.45 0.85
CA LYS A 182 21.50 18.30 1.13
C LYS A 182 21.97 17.72 -0.21
N ALA A 183 23.27 17.72 -0.44
CA ALA A 183 23.85 17.34 -1.72
C ALA A 183 25.13 16.53 -1.59
N PHE A 184 25.47 15.82 -2.67
CA PHE A 184 26.74 15.12 -2.85
C PHE A 184 27.34 15.55 -4.19
N VAL A 185 28.62 15.93 -4.20
CA VAL A 185 29.31 16.43 -5.41
C VAL A 185 30.59 15.66 -5.65
N PHE A 186 30.88 15.38 -6.91
CA PHE A 186 32.19 14.89 -7.35
C PHE A 186 32.98 16.07 -7.91
N VAL A 187 34.21 16.20 -7.44
CA VAL A 187 35.19 17.16 -7.95
C VAL A 187 36.32 16.43 -8.67
N ASN A 188 36.88 17.02 -9.71
CA ASN A 188 38.08 16.50 -10.36
C ASN A 188 39.37 16.99 -9.65
N ALA A 189 40.53 16.65 -10.19
CA ALA A 189 41.84 17.03 -9.61
C ALA A 189 42.10 18.55 -9.61
N ASP A 190 41.34 19.30 -10.41
CA ASP A 190 41.41 20.76 -10.52
C ASP A 190 40.29 21.44 -9.70
N ASP A 191 39.67 20.71 -8.74
CA ASP A 191 38.55 21.14 -7.91
C ASP A 191 37.27 21.57 -8.67
N ASN A 192 37.15 21.21 -9.96
CA ASN A 192 35.94 21.47 -10.73
C ASN A 192 34.86 20.44 -10.41
N ILE A 193 33.62 20.90 -10.18
CA ILE A 193 32.46 20.03 -9.99
C ILE A 193 32.11 19.36 -11.33
N VAL A 194 32.22 18.02 -11.38
CA VAL A 194 31.93 17.22 -12.58
C VAL A 194 30.58 16.53 -12.52
N GLN A 195 30.06 16.27 -11.31
CA GLN A 195 28.74 15.70 -11.08
C GLN A 195 28.20 16.20 -9.75
N ALA A 196 26.89 16.44 -9.69
CA ALA A 196 26.20 16.81 -8.47
C ALA A 196 24.89 16.03 -8.33
N PHE A 197 24.55 15.74 -7.08
CA PHE A 197 23.35 15.05 -6.69
C PHE A 197 22.69 15.81 -5.54
N SER A 198 21.38 16.02 -5.63
CA SER A 198 20.60 16.65 -4.56
C SER A 198 19.64 15.65 -3.94
N HIS A 199 19.35 15.83 -2.66
CA HIS A 199 18.30 15.11 -1.97
C HIS A 199 16.97 15.88 -2.06
N ASP A 200 15.96 15.24 -2.64
CA ASP A 200 14.57 15.71 -2.73
C ASP A 200 13.62 14.58 -2.28
N ASP A 201 12.87 14.84 -1.21
CA ASP A 201 11.93 13.90 -0.61
C ASP A 201 10.45 14.30 -0.78
N GLU A 202 10.14 15.35 -1.55
CA GLU A 202 8.76 15.85 -1.64
C GLU A 202 7.81 14.82 -2.26
N LYS A 203 8.20 14.26 -3.41
CA LYS A 203 7.42 13.22 -4.10
C LYS A 203 7.21 11.98 -3.22
N VAL A 204 8.23 11.66 -2.43
CA VAL A 204 8.22 10.53 -1.51
C VAL A 204 7.23 10.77 -0.36
N LYS A 205 7.20 11.96 0.22
CA LYS A 205 6.24 12.34 1.26
C LYS A 205 4.80 12.26 0.78
N THR A 206 4.52 12.73 -0.45
CA THR A 206 3.17 12.63 -1.03
C THR A 206 2.73 11.17 -1.19
N LEU A 207 3.63 10.29 -1.64
CA LEU A 207 3.35 8.86 -1.78
C LEU A 207 3.14 8.16 -0.44
N ILE A 208 3.98 8.45 0.57
CA ILE A 208 3.81 7.90 1.93
C ILE A 208 2.46 8.34 2.51
N ASN A 209 2.09 9.61 2.37
CA ASN A 209 0.80 10.10 2.87
C ASN A 209 -0.36 9.36 2.20
N ALA A 210 -0.32 9.17 0.88
CA ALA A 210 -1.33 8.39 0.17
C ALA A 210 -1.40 6.94 0.67
N LEU A 211 -0.25 6.31 0.90
CA LEU A 211 -0.18 4.95 1.44
C LEU A 211 -0.74 4.86 2.86
N ARG A 212 -0.38 5.78 3.75
CA ARG A 212 -0.89 5.82 5.13
C ARG A 212 -2.39 6.04 5.19
N GLU A 213 -2.89 7.05 4.48
CA GLU A 213 -4.34 7.34 4.43
C GLU A 213 -5.13 6.14 3.90
N THR A 214 -4.66 5.53 2.81
CA THR A 214 -5.31 4.33 2.27
C THR A 214 -5.24 3.14 3.23
N ALA A 215 -4.12 2.95 3.93
CA ALA A 215 -4.02 1.90 4.95
C ALA A 215 -4.97 2.15 6.13
N GLU A 216 -5.16 3.40 6.54
CA GLU A 216 -6.12 3.79 7.57
C GLU A 216 -7.56 3.52 7.14
N ASP A 217 -7.93 3.93 5.93
CA ASP A 217 -9.27 3.66 5.38
C ASP A 217 -9.59 2.16 5.33
N PHE A 218 -8.63 1.34 4.87
CA PHE A 218 -8.83 -0.10 4.81
C PHE A 218 -8.77 -0.79 6.17
N CYS A 219 -8.01 -0.26 7.12
CA CYS A 219 -8.07 -0.68 8.53
C CYS A 219 -9.47 -0.44 9.08
N GLY A 220 -10.03 0.77 8.91
CA GLY A 220 -11.38 1.11 9.33
C GLY A 220 -12.45 0.24 8.65
N LEU A 221 -12.34 0.05 7.33
CA LEU A 221 -13.24 -0.81 6.56
C LEU A 221 -13.17 -2.26 7.04
N HIS A 222 -11.98 -2.79 7.29
CA HIS A 222 -11.77 -4.14 7.80
C HIS A 222 -12.39 -4.31 9.19
N MET A 223 -12.11 -3.41 10.12
CA MET A 223 -12.67 -3.44 11.47
C MET A 223 -14.21 -3.41 11.43
N MET A 224 -14.78 -2.51 10.62
CA MET A 224 -16.23 -2.43 10.43
C MET A 224 -16.80 -3.73 9.85
N THR A 225 -16.13 -4.28 8.83
CA THR A 225 -16.54 -5.53 8.16
C THR A 225 -16.50 -6.70 9.14
N ALA A 226 -15.41 -6.86 9.89
CA ALA A 226 -15.25 -7.90 10.90
C ALA A 226 -16.31 -7.77 12.01
N TRP A 227 -16.49 -6.57 12.56
CA TRP A 227 -17.46 -6.32 13.62
C TRP A 227 -18.89 -6.65 13.18
N LYS A 228 -19.33 -6.12 12.03
CA LYS A 228 -20.72 -6.21 11.57
C LYS A 228 -21.07 -7.55 10.94
N LEU A 229 -20.12 -8.19 10.28
CA LEU A 229 -20.39 -9.41 9.50
C LEU A 229 -19.91 -10.69 10.21
N VAL A 230 -19.02 -10.59 11.20
CA VAL A 230 -18.45 -11.75 11.88
C VAL A 230 -18.85 -11.81 13.35
N GLU A 231 -18.62 -10.74 14.10
CA GLU A 231 -18.74 -10.79 15.57
C GLU A 231 -20.20 -10.71 16.09
N GLN A 232 -21.16 -10.31 15.27
CA GLN A 232 -22.59 -10.33 15.60
C GLN A 232 -23.28 -11.67 15.30
N ARG A 233 -22.53 -12.78 15.39
CA ARG A 233 -23.06 -14.15 15.26
C ARG A 233 -23.69 -14.67 16.54
#